data_AF-A0A397FVY9-F1
#
_entry.id   AF-A0A397FVY9-F1
#
_cell.length_a   1.000
_cell.length_b   1.000
_cell.length_c   1.000
_cell.angle_alpha   90.00
_cell.angle_beta   90.00
_cell.angle_gamma   90.00
#
_symmetry.space_group_name_H-M   'P 1'
#
loop_
_entity.id
_entity.type
_entity.pdbx_description
1 polymer ?
#
loop_
_entity_poly.entity_id
_entity_poly.type
_entity_poly.pdbx_seq_one_letter_code
_entity_poly.pdbx_strand_id
1 'polypeptide(L)'
;MGFWQTFCTCAGCVAGAVCIIATGGTATPLVVATIGGGIAGNLIGSKVDNEEKKVKNQAKDLEIRGQTIETLKKDNEKLHSEVSEKDKKLKEIDNKIEKRGKEIEEITREIKDPNTSEEKRQKLKKRLAVLLAQQEDDKKERDDIIKTIKQLNDRIKDNNKNISSVGSGGGDKDKKGIMAFLTLENILICLAIYAVYQIAIKDDRR
;
A
#
# COMPACT_ATOMS: atom_id res chain seq x y z
N MET A 1 -35.13 41.73 16.61
CA MET A 1 -33.79 41.31 16.13
C MET A 1 -33.65 39.84 16.48
N GLY A 2 -33.42 38.87 15.60
CA GLY A 2 -33.04 38.93 14.20
C GLY A 2 -33.77 37.89 13.35
N PHE A 3 -33.44 37.97 12.07
CA PHE A 3 -34.12 37.45 10.91
C PHE A 3 -33.18 36.41 10.31
N TRP A 4 -33.52 35.12 10.24
CA TRP A 4 -32.85 34.19 9.31
C TRP A 4 -33.87 33.28 8.63
N GLN A 5 -33.71 33.25 7.32
CA GLN A 5 -34.53 32.73 6.25
C GLN A 5 -34.14 31.28 5.91
N THR A 6 -35.14 30.49 5.44
CA THR A 6 -35.12 29.43 4.39
C THR A 6 -33.96 28.42 4.34
N PHE A 7 -34.18 27.11 4.16
CA PHE A 7 -34.62 26.51 2.90
C PHE A 7 -35.15 25.09 3.13
N CYS A 8 -36.35 24.81 2.59
CA CYS A 8 -36.84 23.46 2.36
C CYS A 8 -36.81 23.24 0.84
N THR A 9 -35.94 22.37 0.35
CA THR A 9 -35.98 21.87 -1.04
C THR A 9 -36.00 20.35 -1.00
N CYS A 10 -37.03 19.81 -1.65
CA CYS A 10 -37.45 18.42 -1.62
C CYS A 10 -36.58 17.52 -2.51
N ALA A 11 -36.46 16.23 -2.17
CA ALA A 11 -36.63 15.15 -3.13
C ALA A 11 -36.75 13.79 -2.39
N GLY A 12 -37.98 13.30 -2.23
CA GLY A 12 -38.28 11.87 -2.01
C GLY A 12 -38.10 11.31 -0.60
N CYS A 13 -39.01 11.62 0.32
CA CYS A 13 -39.18 10.85 1.55
C CYS A 13 -40.59 10.26 1.61
N VAL A 14 -40.68 8.96 1.37
CA VAL A 14 -41.84 8.13 1.70
C VAL A 14 -41.86 7.96 3.21
N ALA A 15 -42.98 8.36 3.83
CA ALA A 15 -43.47 8.00 5.16
C ALA A 15 -42.49 8.08 6.36
N GLY A 16 -42.72 9.07 7.23
CA GLY A 16 -42.22 9.05 8.61
C GLY A 16 -41.55 10.35 9.04
N ALA A 17 -42.32 11.44 9.17
CA ALA A 17 -41.83 12.68 9.76
C ALA A 17 -41.60 12.48 11.27
N VAL A 18 -40.34 12.43 11.70
CA VAL A 18 -39.95 12.62 13.10
C VAL A 18 -39.54 14.08 13.26
N CYS A 19 -40.45 14.92 13.78
CA CYS A 19 -40.10 16.25 14.24
C CYS A 19 -39.35 16.14 15.57
N ILE A 20 -38.06 16.48 15.58
CA ILE A 20 -37.29 16.65 16.81
C ILE A 20 -37.51 18.08 17.29
N ILE A 21 -38.28 18.24 18.38
CA ILE A 21 -38.36 19.52 19.09
C ILE A 21 -37.18 19.57 20.05
N ALA A 22 -36.20 20.43 19.76
CA ALA A 22 -35.09 20.71 20.66
C ALA A 22 -35.52 21.77 21.68
N THR A 23 -36.05 21.33 22.83
CA THR A 23 -36.13 22.13 24.05
C THR A 23 -35.20 21.52 25.08
N GLY A 24 -34.30 22.33 25.63
CA GLY A 24 -33.23 21.89 26.53
C GLY A 24 -33.74 21.17 27.78
N GLY A 25 -32.99 20.15 28.20
CA GLY A 25 -33.23 19.36 29.40
C GLY A 25 -33.68 17.93 29.11
N THR A 26 -32.72 16.99 29.17
CA THR A 26 -32.91 15.52 29.26
C THR A 26 -34.00 14.92 28.37
N ALA A 27 -33.66 14.60 27.11
CA ALA A 27 -34.56 13.91 26.19
C ALA A 27 -34.39 12.38 26.28
N THR A 28 -35.22 11.73 27.08
CA THR A 28 -35.62 10.33 26.90
C THR A 28 -36.64 10.27 25.74
N PRO A 29 -36.51 9.35 24.76
CA PRO A 29 -37.54 9.20 23.73
C PRO A 29 -38.78 8.53 24.34
N LEU A 30 -39.84 9.31 24.51
CA LEU A 30 -41.17 8.83 24.88
C LEU A 30 -41.86 8.28 23.61
N VAL A 31 -41.80 6.96 23.40
CA VAL A 31 -42.63 6.28 22.40
C VAL A 31 -44.01 6.09 23.02
N VAL A 32 -44.99 6.92 22.62
CA VAL A 32 -46.40 6.70 22.97
C VAL A 32 -46.94 5.57 22.10
N ALA A 33 -46.97 4.37 22.65
CA ALA A 33 -47.69 3.23 22.11
C ALA A 33 -49.16 3.32 22.53
N THR A 34 -50.07 3.54 21.59
CA THR A 34 -51.50 3.32 21.80
C THR A 34 -51.90 1.93 21.29
N ILE A 35 -52.46 1.16 22.24
CA ILE A 35 -53.42 0.07 22.10
C ILE A 35 -52.84 -1.34 21.90
N GLY A 36 -53.00 -2.14 22.95
CA GLY A 36 -53.48 -3.52 22.79
C GLY A 36 -52.62 -4.64 23.35
N GLY A 37 -52.69 -4.85 24.67
CA GLY A 37 -52.72 -6.20 25.26
C GLY A 37 -51.40 -6.92 25.53
N GLY A 38 -51.28 -7.44 26.76
CA GLY A 38 -50.54 -8.67 27.03
C GLY A 38 -49.12 -8.51 27.61
N ILE A 39 -48.99 -8.88 28.87
CA ILE A 39 -47.71 -9.09 29.55
C ILE A 39 -46.97 -10.25 28.88
N ALA A 40 -45.77 -10.01 28.35
CA ALA A 40 -44.73 -11.02 28.17
C ALA A 40 -43.36 -10.33 28.10
N GLY A 41 -42.69 -10.24 29.24
CA GLY A 41 -41.24 -10.04 29.28
C GLY A 41 -40.52 -11.19 28.55
N ASN A 42 -39.24 -10.96 28.24
CA ASN A 42 -38.24 -11.94 27.75
C ASN A 42 -37.93 -12.13 26.25
N LEU A 43 -38.21 -11.17 25.35
CA LEU A 43 -37.70 -11.27 23.96
C LEU A 43 -36.95 -10.05 23.41
N ILE A 44 -36.82 -8.97 24.18
CA ILE A 44 -36.11 -7.76 23.71
C ILE A 44 -34.58 -7.87 23.94
N GLY A 45 -34.15 -8.58 24.98
CA GLY A 45 -32.71 -8.74 25.30
C GLY A 45 -31.92 -9.46 24.20
N SER A 46 -32.43 -10.55 23.63
CA SER A 46 -31.70 -11.34 22.63
C SER A 46 -31.56 -10.67 21.27
N LYS A 47 -32.46 -9.74 20.90
CA LYS A 47 -32.33 -8.92 19.69
C LYS A 47 -31.35 -7.76 19.89
N VAL A 48 -31.45 -7.05 21.02
CA VAL A 48 -30.52 -5.96 21.35
C VAL A 48 -29.09 -6.49 21.57
N ASP A 49 -28.93 -7.63 22.27
CA ASP A 49 -27.63 -8.28 22.46
C ASP A 49 -27.02 -8.79 21.13
N ASN A 50 -27.86 -9.26 20.20
CA ASN A 50 -27.38 -9.67 18.87
C ASN A 50 -27.02 -8.47 17.99
N GLU A 51 -27.76 -7.37 18.08
CA GLU A 51 -27.42 -6.13 17.38
C GLU A 51 -26.15 -5.49 17.96
N GLU A 52 -25.97 -5.49 19.28
CA GLU A 52 -24.76 -5.01 19.94
C GLU A 52 -23.53 -5.87 19.58
N LYS A 53 -23.68 -7.20 19.48
CA LYS A 53 -22.63 -8.10 18.99
C LYS A 53 -22.32 -7.87 17.50
N LYS A 54 -23.33 -7.63 16.66
CA LYS A 54 -23.13 -7.32 15.23
C LYS A 54 -22.39 -5.99 15.04
N VAL A 55 -22.76 -4.96 15.77
CA VAL A 55 -22.10 -3.64 15.73
C VAL A 55 -20.66 -3.75 16.24
N LYS A 56 -20.41 -4.47 17.35
CA LYS A 56 -19.04 -4.71 17.84
C LYS A 56 -18.18 -5.50 16.85
N ASN A 57 -18.75 -6.49 16.18
CA ASN A 57 -18.03 -7.26 15.16
C ASN A 57 -17.75 -6.45 13.89
N GLN A 58 -18.67 -5.58 13.48
CA GLN A 58 -18.47 -4.65 12.35
C GLN A 58 -17.41 -3.60 12.69
N ALA A 59 -17.40 -3.07 13.92
CA ALA A 59 -16.38 -2.12 14.37
C ALA A 59 -14.98 -2.75 14.34
N LYS A 60 -14.84 -4.00 14.82
CA LYS A 60 -13.57 -4.75 14.74
C LYS A 60 -13.16 -5.06 13.30
N ASP A 61 -14.10 -5.41 12.43
CA ASP A 61 -13.81 -5.65 11.01
C ASP A 61 -13.31 -4.37 10.32
N LEU A 62 -13.96 -3.23 10.57
CA LEU A 62 -13.54 -1.93 10.07
C LEU A 62 -12.16 -1.51 10.61
N GLU A 63 -11.88 -1.79 11.88
CA GLU A 63 -10.57 -1.53 12.49
C GLU A 63 -9.45 -2.36 11.82
N ILE A 64 -9.66 -3.66 11.63
CA ILE A 64 -8.70 -4.55 10.96
C ILE A 64 -8.47 -4.13 9.50
N ARG A 65 -9.54 -3.75 8.78
CA ARG A 65 -9.43 -3.21 7.42
C ARG A 65 -8.63 -1.91 7.40
N GLY A 66 -8.88 -1.01 8.34
CA GLY A 66 -8.15 0.24 8.50
C GLY A 66 -6.65 0.00 8.71
N GLN A 67 -6.30 -0.87 9.65
CA GLN A 67 -4.91 -1.25 9.92
C GLN A 67 -4.24 -1.89 8.69
N THR A 68 -4.94 -2.79 8.00
CA THR A 68 -4.45 -3.44 6.76
C THR A 68 -4.14 -2.42 5.67
N ILE A 69 -5.06 -1.47 5.44
CA ILE A 69 -4.86 -0.40 4.45
C ILE A 69 -3.67 0.48 4.84
N GLU A 70 -3.52 0.82 6.12
CA GLU A 70 -2.40 1.63 6.60
C GLU A 70 -1.05 0.92 6.40
N THR A 71 -0.97 -0.39 6.70
CA THR A 71 0.23 -1.19 6.45
C THR A 71 0.58 -1.23 4.97
N LEU A 72 -0.40 -1.47 4.09
CA LEU A 72 -0.17 -1.50 2.64
C LEU A 72 0.25 -0.12 2.09
N LYS A 73 -0.27 0.97 2.64
CA LYS A 73 0.18 2.33 2.30
C LYS A 73 1.63 2.57 2.69
N LYS A 74 2.02 2.19 3.91
CA LYS A 74 3.42 2.29 4.38
C LYS A 74 4.36 1.42 3.55
N ASP A 75 3.93 0.23 3.13
CA ASP A 75 4.71 -0.62 2.22
C ASP A 75 4.89 0.07 0.86
N ASN A 76 3.83 0.63 0.28
CA ASN A 76 3.92 1.39 -0.97
C ASN A 76 4.87 2.59 -0.87
N GLU A 77 4.84 3.36 0.23
CA GLU A 77 5.77 4.48 0.44
C GLU A 77 7.25 4.03 0.43
N LYS A 78 7.54 2.89 1.06
CA LYS A 78 8.88 2.28 1.03
C LYS A 78 9.25 1.83 -0.38
N LEU A 79 8.36 1.11 -1.06
CA LEU A 79 8.59 0.63 -2.42
C LEU A 79 8.82 1.78 -3.41
N HIS A 80 8.05 2.89 -3.30
CA HIS A 80 8.27 4.09 -4.10
C HIS A 80 9.64 4.73 -3.83
N SER A 81 10.09 4.74 -2.58
CA SER A 81 11.42 5.23 -2.22
C SER A 81 12.52 4.35 -2.82
N GLU A 82 12.37 3.02 -2.75
CA GLU A 82 13.29 2.08 -3.38
C GLU A 82 13.33 2.24 -4.90
N VAL A 83 12.17 2.40 -5.56
CA VAL A 83 12.11 2.68 -7.01
C VAL A 83 12.88 3.96 -7.35
N SER A 84 12.69 5.04 -6.59
CA SER A 84 13.39 6.31 -6.78
C SER A 84 14.91 6.17 -6.64
N GLU A 85 15.39 5.39 -5.66
CA GLU A 85 16.81 5.09 -5.53
C GLU A 85 17.37 4.27 -6.69
N LYS A 86 16.60 3.27 -7.17
CA LYS A 86 16.99 2.46 -8.32
C LYS A 86 17.02 3.28 -9.61
N ASP A 87 16.08 4.20 -9.81
CA ASP A 87 16.07 5.12 -10.95
C ASP A 87 17.29 6.05 -10.96
N LYS A 88 17.75 6.51 -9.78
CA LYS A 88 19.00 7.28 -9.68
C LYS A 88 20.21 6.45 -10.10
N LYS A 89 20.32 5.22 -9.60
CA LYS A 89 21.39 4.28 -10.00
C LYS A 89 21.36 3.97 -11.50
N LEU A 90 20.16 3.79 -12.05
CA LEU A 90 19.98 3.56 -13.48
C LEU A 90 20.55 4.71 -14.32
N LYS A 91 20.27 5.96 -13.93
CA LYS A 91 20.82 7.15 -14.59
C LYS A 91 22.35 7.22 -14.49
N GLU A 92 22.92 6.84 -13.34
CA GLU A 92 24.37 6.78 -13.18
C GLU A 92 25.03 5.75 -14.10
N ILE A 93 24.43 4.57 -14.24
CA ILE A 93 24.90 3.53 -15.15
C ILE A 93 24.75 3.96 -16.61
N ASP A 94 23.62 4.54 -16.99
CA ASP A 94 23.41 5.07 -18.34
C ASP A 94 24.49 6.10 -18.71
N ASN A 95 24.84 6.99 -17.78
CA ASN A 95 25.93 7.94 -17.96
C ASN A 95 27.30 7.26 -18.11
N LYS A 96 27.57 6.19 -17.34
CA LYS A 96 28.82 5.40 -17.48
C LYS A 96 28.90 4.72 -18.85
N ILE A 97 27.81 4.10 -19.30
CA ILE A 97 27.72 3.45 -20.61
C ILE A 97 27.95 4.47 -21.73
N GLU A 98 27.36 5.65 -21.65
CA GLU A 98 27.55 6.71 -22.65
C GLU A 98 29.00 7.18 -22.72
N LYS A 99 29.61 7.49 -21.56
CA LYS A 99 31.02 7.89 -21.49
C LYS A 99 31.95 6.81 -22.05
N ARG A 100 31.72 5.55 -21.68
CA ARG A 100 32.53 4.44 -22.17
C ARG A 100 32.32 4.21 -23.67
N GLY A 101 31.12 4.42 -24.18
CA GLY A 101 30.83 4.40 -25.62
C GLY A 101 31.67 5.40 -26.40
N LYS A 102 31.80 6.64 -25.90
CA LYS A 102 32.65 7.68 -26.50
C LYS A 102 34.13 7.27 -26.49
N GLU A 103 34.63 6.75 -25.37
CA GLU A 103 36.02 6.27 -25.26
C GLU A 103 36.31 5.10 -26.23
N ILE A 104 35.36 4.16 -26.35
CA ILE A 104 35.43 3.04 -27.30
C ILE A 104 35.50 3.54 -28.74
N GLU A 105 34.68 4.54 -29.10
CA GLU A 105 34.72 5.14 -30.44
C GLU A 105 36.05 5.82 -30.73
N GLU A 106 36.57 6.61 -29.78
CA GLU A 106 37.87 7.30 -29.92
C GLU A 106 39.01 6.30 -30.13
N ILE A 107 39.09 5.26 -29.28
CA ILE A 107 40.10 4.20 -29.41
C ILE A 107 39.95 3.46 -30.73
N THR A 108 38.72 3.20 -31.17
CA THR A 108 38.45 2.53 -32.44
C THR A 108 38.92 3.37 -33.63
N ARG A 109 38.74 4.70 -33.58
CA ARG A 109 39.26 5.62 -34.61
C ARG A 109 40.79 5.62 -34.61
N GLU A 110 41.41 5.70 -33.44
CA GLU A 110 42.88 5.72 -33.31
C GLU A 110 43.54 4.42 -33.78
N ILE A 111 42.90 3.27 -33.54
CA ILE A 111 43.35 1.98 -34.09
C ILE A 111 43.30 1.98 -35.63
N LYS A 112 42.29 2.61 -36.23
CA LYS A 112 42.11 2.68 -37.69
C LYS A 112 43.02 3.70 -38.37
N ASP A 113 43.61 4.63 -37.62
CA ASP A 113 44.55 5.62 -38.16
C ASP A 113 45.80 4.90 -38.72
N PRO A 114 46.15 5.11 -40.00
CA PRO A 114 47.35 4.52 -40.61
C PRO A 114 48.66 5.05 -40.00
N ASN A 115 48.65 6.21 -39.33
CA ASN A 115 49.83 6.80 -38.69
C ASN A 115 50.10 6.23 -37.28
N THR A 116 49.18 5.43 -36.73
CA THR A 116 49.37 4.80 -35.43
C THR A 116 50.38 3.67 -35.52
N SER A 117 51.43 3.73 -34.69
CA SER A 117 52.44 2.65 -34.62
C SER A 117 51.82 1.32 -34.19
N GLU A 118 52.37 0.21 -34.66
CA GLU A 118 51.82 -1.12 -34.37
C GLU A 118 51.84 -1.44 -32.87
N GLU A 119 52.88 -1.01 -32.14
CA GLU A 119 52.94 -1.18 -30.68
C GLU A 119 51.79 -0.43 -29.98
N LYS A 120 51.50 0.81 -30.41
CA LYS A 120 50.41 1.61 -29.87
C LYS A 120 49.06 0.97 -30.22
N ARG A 121 48.90 0.50 -31.46
CA ARG A 121 47.70 -0.21 -31.93
C ARG A 121 47.41 -1.45 -31.09
N GLN A 122 48.43 -2.24 -30.74
CA GLN A 122 48.26 -3.42 -29.88
C GLN A 122 47.83 -3.04 -28.45
N LYS A 123 48.42 -1.99 -27.86
CA LYS A 123 48.00 -1.49 -26.54
C LYS A 123 46.55 -1.00 -26.56
N LEU A 124 46.16 -0.27 -27.61
CA LEU A 124 44.79 0.21 -27.80
C LEU A 124 43.79 -0.94 -27.97
N LYS A 125 44.13 -1.98 -28.74
CA LYS A 125 43.28 -3.18 -28.88
C LYS A 125 43.03 -3.88 -27.54
N LYS A 126 44.06 -3.99 -26.68
CA LYS A 126 43.91 -4.56 -25.33
C LYS A 126 42.99 -3.71 -24.46
N ARG A 127 43.19 -2.38 -24.47
CA ARG A 127 42.31 -1.44 -23.75
C ARG A 127 40.87 -1.52 -24.25
N LEU A 128 40.68 -1.57 -25.57
CA LEU A 128 39.36 -1.71 -26.20
C LEU A 128 38.64 -2.98 -25.71
N ALA A 129 39.32 -4.12 -25.64
CA ALA A 129 38.73 -5.35 -25.14
C ALA A 129 38.25 -5.23 -23.68
N VAL A 130 39.04 -4.59 -22.82
CA VAL A 130 38.65 -4.34 -21.42
C VAL A 130 37.44 -3.41 -21.35
N LEU A 131 37.41 -2.33 -22.12
CA LEU A 131 36.29 -1.39 -22.12
C LEU A 131 35.00 -2.02 -22.65
N LEU A 132 35.09 -2.86 -23.69
CA LEU A 132 33.94 -3.60 -24.20
C LEU A 132 33.37 -4.56 -23.15
N ALA A 133 34.23 -5.30 -22.44
CA ALA A 133 33.80 -6.18 -21.36
C ALA A 133 33.11 -5.39 -20.23
N GLN A 134 33.71 -4.29 -19.77
CA GLN A 134 33.11 -3.42 -18.76
C GLN A 134 31.79 -2.79 -19.23
N GLN A 135 31.66 -2.46 -20.52
CA GLN A 135 30.41 -1.94 -21.06
C GLN A 135 29.31 -3.00 -21.08
N GLU A 136 29.67 -4.27 -21.32
CA GLU A 136 28.72 -5.38 -21.24
C GLU A 136 28.25 -5.62 -19.80
N ASP A 137 29.16 -5.56 -18.83
CA ASP A 137 28.83 -5.70 -17.41
C ASP A 137 27.89 -4.57 -16.94
N ASP A 138 28.19 -3.32 -17.29
CA ASP A 138 27.31 -2.18 -16.97
C ASP A 138 25.92 -2.33 -17.62
N LYS A 139 25.84 -2.87 -18.84
CA LYS A 139 24.54 -3.16 -19.50
C LYS A 139 23.75 -4.25 -18.78
N LYS A 140 24.41 -5.29 -18.28
CA LYS A 140 23.76 -6.33 -17.47
C LYS A 140 23.23 -5.75 -16.16
N GLU A 141 24.04 -4.94 -15.46
CA GLU A 141 23.62 -4.27 -14.23
C GLU A 141 22.41 -3.35 -14.48
N ARG A 142 22.43 -2.60 -15.57
CA ARG A 142 21.29 -1.76 -16.03
C ARG A 142 20.02 -2.59 -16.18
N ASP A 143 20.09 -3.70 -16.91
CA ASP A 143 18.94 -4.55 -17.18
C ASP A 143 18.37 -5.19 -15.90
N ASP A 144 19.23 -5.57 -14.96
CA ASP A 144 18.82 -6.12 -13.67
C ASP A 144 18.15 -5.07 -12.78
N ILE A 145 18.62 -3.83 -12.80
CA ILE A 145 17.96 -2.71 -12.14
C ILE A 145 16.57 -2.46 -12.74
N ILE A 146 16.44 -2.47 -14.07
CA ILE A 146 15.14 -2.31 -14.75
C ILE A 146 14.17 -3.42 -14.35
N LYS A 147 14.62 -4.68 -14.30
CA LYS A 147 13.80 -5.81 -13.83
C LYS A 147 13.34 -5.59 -12.38
N THR A 148 14.25 -5.13 -11.52
CA THR A 148 13.93 -4.85 -10.10
C THR A 148 12.87 -3.75 -9.99
N ILE A 149 13.03 -2.64 -10.72
CA ILE A 149 12.03 -1.55 -10.76
C ILE A 149 10.66 -2.08 -11.21
N LYS A 150 10.64 -2.94 -12.24
CA LYS A 150 9.39 -3.56 -12.71
C LYS A 150 8.73 -4.40 -11.62
N GLN A 151 9.49 -5.25 -10.93
CA GLN A 151 8.99 -6.06 -9.82
C GLN A 151 8.43 -5.21 -8.67
N LEU A 152 9.13 -4.13 -8.30
CA LEU A 152 8.65 -3.19 -7.27
C LEU A 152 7.33 -2.52 -7.70
N ASN A 153 7.23 -2.09 -8.95
CA ASN A 153 6.00 -1.50 -9.48
C ASN A 153 4.83 -2.49 -9.54
N ASP A 154 5.09 -3.76 -9.88
CA ASP A 154 4.07 -4.81 -9.85
C ASP A 154 3.57 -5.04 -8.42
N ARG A 155 4.47 -5.06 -7.43
CA ARG A 155 4.10 -5.12 -5.99
C ARG A 155 3.24 -3.93 -5.56
N ILE A 156 3.62 -2.71 -5.92
CA ILE A 156 2.82 -1.50 -5.63
C ILE A 156 1.42 -1.62 -6.24
N LYS A 157 1.34 -2.08 -7.49
CA LYS A 157 0.07 -2.29 -8.18
C LYS A 157 -0.80 -3.31 -7.45
N ASP A 158 -0.23 -4.41 -6.98
CA ASP A 158 -0.96 -5.43 -6.23
C ASP A 158 -1.39 -4.92 -4.84
N ASN A 159 -0.54 -4.18 -4.13
CA ASN A 159 -0.92 -3.50 -2.90
C ASN A 159 -2.10 -2.54 -3.11
N ASN A 160 -2.09 -1.76 -4.20
CA ASN A 160 -3.19 -0.85 -4.54
C ASN A 160 -4.49 -1.60 -4.86
N LYS A 161 -4.43 -2.75 -5.55
CA LYS A 161 -5.59 -3.62 -5.75
C LYS A 161 -6.12 -4.13 -4.41
N ASN A 162 -5.22 -4.58 -3.53
CA ASN A 162 -5.60 -5.07 -2.20
C ASN A 162 -6.29 -3.96 -1.38
N ILE A 163 -5.73 -2.75 -1.34
CA ILE A 163 -6.37 -1.58 -0.70
C ILE A 163 -7.77 -1.34 -1.28
N SER A 164 -7.92 -1.35 -2.61
CA SER A 164 -9.22 -1.13 -3.26
C SER A 164 -10.24 -2.23 -2.93
N SER A 165 -9.80 -3.49 -2.82
CA SER A 165 -10.65 -4.63 -2.46
C SER A 165 -11.05 -4.62 -0.98
N VAL A 166 -10.15 -4.21 -0.09
CA VAL A 166 -10.41 -4.10 1.35
C VAL A 166 -11.32 -2.90 1.65
N GLY A 167 -11.18 -1.80 0.91
CA GLY A 167 -11.94 -0.56 1.09
C GLY A 167 -13.35 -0.53 0.48
N SER A 168 -13.69 -1.43 -0.45
CA SER A 168 -14.96 -1.40 -1.20
C SER A 168 -16.11 -2.24 -0.60
N GLY A 169 -16.06 -2.51 0.72
CA GLY A 169 -16.96 -3.42 1.44
C GLY A 169 -18.38 -3.54 0.87
N GLY A 170 -18.72 -4.74 0.38
CA GLY A 170 -19.98 -5.03 -0.29
C GLY A 170 -20.14 -6.44 -0.87
N GLY A 171 -19.81 -7.51 -0.13
CA GLY A 171 -20.36 -8.85 -0.42
C GLY A 171 -19.54 -10.02 0.11
N ASP A 172 -20.14 -11.23 0.15
CA ASP A 172 -19.53 -12.49 0.65
C ASP A 172 -18.19 -12.89 -0.03
N LYS A 173 -17.76 -12.19 -1.08
CA LYS A 173 -16.43 -12.31 -1.69
C LYS A 173 -15.33 -11.60 -0.88
N ASP A 174 -15.67 -10.67 0.00
CA ASP A 174 -14.73 -9.80 0.73
C ASP A 174 -13.97 -10.53 1.85
N LYS A 175 -14.55 -11.61 2.41
CA LYS A 175 -13.87 -12.47 3.38
C LYS A 175 -12.62 -13.14 2.80
N LYS A 176 -12.57 -13.35 1.46
CA LYS A 176 -11.37 -13.86 0.78
C LYS A 176 -10.23 -12.85 0.72
N GLY A 177 -10.52 -11.55 0.61
CA GLY A 177 -9.49 -10.49 0.61
C GLY A 177 -8.81 -10.36 1.97
N ILE A 178 -9.59 -10.39 3.05
CA ILE A 178 -9.08 -10.38 4.43
C ILE A 178 -8.30 -11.66 4.73
N MET A 179 -8.79 -12.84 4.30
CA MET A 179 -8.05 -14.12 4.43
C MET A 179 -6.79 -14.19 3.57
N ALA A 180 -6.76 -13.54 2.40
CA ALA A 180 -5.57 -13.46 1.56
C ALA A 180 -4.49 -12.53 2.17
N PHE A 181 -4.89 -11.53 2.97
CA PHE A 181 -3.96 -10.71 3.73
C PHE A 181 -3.49 -11.39 5.04
N LEU A 182 -4.34 -12.22 5.65
CA LEU A 182 -3.97 -13.22 6.67
C LEU A 182 -3.31 -14.47 6.07
N THR A 183 -2.61 -14.32 4.93
CA THR A 183 -1.76 -15.40 4.43
C THR A 183 -0.64 -15.68 5.41
N LEU A 184 -0.21 -16.94 5.45
CA LEU A 184 0.74 -17.50 6.42
C LEU A 184 1.99 -16.63 6.64
N GLU A 185 2.42 -15.90 5.61
CA GLU A 185 3.58 -15.01 5.64
C GLU A 185 3.41 -13.82 6.58
N ASN A 186 2.25 -13.16 6.59
CA ASN A 186 2.02 -12.03 7.51
C ASN A 186 1.86 -12.51 8.96
N ILE A 187 1.28 -13.70 9.16
CA ILE A 187 1.25 -14.36 10.48
C ILE A 187 2.66 -14.72 10.93
N LEU A 188 3.51 -15.23 10.02
CA LEU A 188 4.92 -15.54 10.30
C LEU A 188 5.73 -14.28 10.65
N ILE A 189 5.50 -13.16 9.96
CA ILE A 189 6.14 -11.88 10.28
C ILE A 189 5.70 -11.39 11.67
N CYS A 190 4.40 -11.45 12.00
CA CYS A 190 3.92 -11.10 13.33
C CYS A 190 4.47 -12.01 14.44
N LEU A 191 4.57 -13.32 14.20
CA LEU A 191 5.16 -14.28 15.13
C LEU A 191 6.67 -14.05 15.32
N ALA A 192 7.40 -13.71 14.25
CA ALA A 192 8.83 -13.39 14.32
C ALA A 192 9.07 -12.12 15.15
N ILE A 193 8.27 -11.06 14.95
CA ILE A 193 8.34 -9.83 15.74
C ILE A 193 8.03 -10.13 17.22
N TYR A 194 7.01 -10.95 17.50
CA TYR A 194 6.66 -11.33 18.86
C TYR A 194 7.75 -12.17 19.55
N ALA A 195 8.40 -13.07 18.82
CA ALA A 195 9.50 -13.88 19.34
C ALA A 195 10.72 -13.01 19.70
N VAL A 196 11.08 -12.04 18.85
CA VAL A 196 12.16 -11.09 19.13
C VAL A 196 11.83 -10.23 20.36
N TYR A 197 10.60 -9.77 20.50
CA TYR A 197 10.14 -9.01 21.67
C TYR A 197 10.22 -9.80 22.97
N GLN A 198 9.84 -11.09 22.96
CA GLN A 198 9.94 -11.97 24.12
C GLN A 198 11.38 -12.28 24.52
N ILE A 199 12.30 -12.36 23.55
CA ILE A 199 13.74 -12.53 23.82
C ILE A 199 14.29 -11.26 24.47
N ALA A 200 13.99 -10.09 23.93
CA ALA A 200 14.44 -8.81 24.47
C ALA A 200 13.98 -8.57 25.93
N ILE A 201 12.73 -8.91 26.25
CA ILE A 201 12.20 -8.81 27.62
C ILE A 201 12.81 -9.82 28.59
N LYS A 202 13.27 -10.98 28.09
CA LYS A 202 13.94 -11.99 28.91
C LYS A 202 15.39 -11.61 29.21
N ASP A 203 16.07 -10.93 28.30
CA ASP A 203 17.43 -10.42 28.53
C ASP A 203 17.44 -9.23 29.51
N ASP A 204 16.43 -8.36 29.50
CA ASP A 204 16.29 -7.25 30.45
C ASP A 204 15.94 -7.70 31.90
N ARG A 205 15.69 -9.00 32.11
CA ARG A 205 15.36 -9.58 33.44
C ARG A 205 16.46 -10.48 34.02
N ARG A 206 17.66 -10.48 33.44
CA ARG A 206 18.88 -11.08 34.02
C ARG A 206 19.82 -10.00 34.55
#